data_AF-A0A8T5IPK3-F1
#
_entry.id   AF-A0A8T5IPK3-F1
#
_cell.length_a   1.000
_cell.length_b   1.000
_cell.length_c   1.000
_cell.angle_alpha   90.00
_cell.angle_beta   90.00
_cell.angle_gamma   90.00
#
_symmetry.space_group_name_H-M   'P 1'
#
loop_
_entity.id
_entity.type
_entity.pdbx_description
1 polymer ?
#
loop_
_entity_poly.entity_id
_entity_poly.type
_entity_poly.pdbx_seq_one_letter_code
_entity_poly.pdbx_strand_id
1 'polypeptide(L)' 'MSGNNLVSVLTWIVGVIVALAVGSGMIDGVLAVPGIPGIVTVVAGWIVVVGAIISIILAIFSK' A
#
# COMPACT_ATOMS: atom_id res chain seq x y z
N MET A 1 -23.20 6.06 0.99
CA MET A 1 -22.57 4.97 0.24
C MET A 1 -23.19 3.65 0.70
N SER A 2 -24.39 3.32 0.18
CA SER A 2 -25.11 2.10 0.56
C SER A 2 -24.81 1.03 -0.49
N GLY A 3 -23.76 0.25 -0.25
CA GLY A 3 -23.32 -0.82 -1.15
C GLY A 3 -22.30 -1.70 -0.44
N ASN A 4 -22.81 -2.69 0.30
CA ASN A 4 -22.09 -3.82 0.88
C ASN A 4 -20.88 -3.45 1.77
N ASN A 5 -21.12 -3.10 3.04
CA ASN A 5 -20.09 -2.86 4.07
C ASN A 5 -18.95 -3.90 4.07
N LEU A 6 -19.27 -5.16 3.79
CA LEU A 6 -18.29 -6.23 3.68
C LEU A 6 -17.24 -5.98 2.58
N VAL A 7 -17.67 -5.50 1.41
CA VAL A 7 -16.75 -5.18 0.31
C VAL A 7 -15.83 -4.04 0.72
N SER A 8 -16.36 -2.99 1.36
CA SER A 8 -15.54 -1.86 1.80
C SER A 8 -14.50 -2.26 2.85
N VAL A 9 -14.86 -3.13 3.80
CA VAL A 9 -13.91 -3.67 4.79
C VAL A 9 -12.87 -4.55 4.13
N LEU A 10 -13.27 -5.43 3.21
CA LEU A 10 -12.34 -6.27 2.45
C LEU A 10 -11.36 -5.44 1.63
N THR A 11 -11.82 -4.41 0.92
CA THR A 11 -10.96 -3.52 0.15
C THR A 11 -9.97 -2.78 1.05
N TRP A 12 -10.38 -2.34 2.24
CA TRP A 12 -9.48 -1.73 3.22
C TRP A 12 -8.41 -2.71 3.71
N ILE A 13 -8.81 -3.92 4.14
CA ILE A 13 -7.87 -4.95 4.61
C ILE A 13 -6.88 -5.33 3.50
N VAL A 14 -7.36 -5.57 2.27
CA VAL A 14 -6.49 -5.88 1.12
C VAL A 14 -5.53 -4.73 0.84
N GLY A 15 -6.01 -3.48 0.87
CA GLY A 15 -5.16 -2.30 0.71
C GLY A 15 -4.05 -2.22 1.75
N VAL A 16 -4.37 -2.48 3.03
CA VAL A 16 -3.38 -2.49 4.12
C VAL A 16 -2.37 -3.62 3.94
N ILE A 17 -2.81 -4.84 3.63
CA ILE A 17 -1.91 -5.99 3.44
C ILE A 17 -0.99 -5.77 2.24
N VAL A 18 -1.51 -5.27 1.11
CA VAL A 18 -0.72 -4.94 -0.08
C VAL A 18 0.30 -3.85 0.25
N ALA A 19 -0.09 -2.82 0.99
CA ALA A 19 0.83 -1.75 1.38
C ALA A 19 1.98 -2.25 2.26
N LEU A 20 1.68 -3.10 3.24
CA LEU A 20 2.68 -3.70 4.12
C LEU A 20 3.61 -4.68 3.37
N ALA A 21 3.06 -5.52 2.49
CA ALA A 21 3.84 -6.49 1.72
C ALA A 21 4.74 -5.83 0.67
N VAL A 22 4.24 -4.79 -0.02
CA VAL A 22 5.05 -4.03 -0.98
C VAL A 22 6.10 -3.22 -0.24
N GLY A 23 5.74 -2.54 0.85
CA GLY A 23 6.67 -1.77 1.66
C GLY A 23 7.82 -2.62 2.22
N SER A 24 7.53 -3.78 2.80
CA SER A 24 8.57 -4.67 3.34
C SER A 24 9.45 -5.24 2.23
N GLY A 25 8.87 -5.76 1.16
CA GLY A 25 9.64 -6.37 0.08
C GLY A 25 10.45 -5.37 -0.77
N MET A 26 10.14 -4.08 -0.68
CA MET A 26 10.91 -2.99 -1.28
C MET A 26 12.10 -2.57 -0.41
N ILE A 27 11.95 -2.56 0.92
CA ILE A 27 13.05 -2.26 1.85
C ILE A 27 14.15 -3.31 1.72
N ASP A 28 13.78 -4.59 1.60
CA ASP A 28 14.73 -5.68 1.44
C ASP A 28 15.20 -5.90 -0.02
N GLY A 29 14.67 -5.12 -0.97
CA GLY A 29 15.04 -5.20 -2.40
C GLY A 29 14.62 -6.50 -3.10
N VAL A 30 13.69 -7.26 -2.53
CA VAL A 30 13.33 -8.63 -2.95
C VAL A 30 12.27 -8.64 -4.07
N LEU A 31 11.56 -7.53 -4.32
CA LEU A 31 10.61 -7.41 -5.43
C LEU A 31 11.32 -7.11 -6.77
N ALA A 32 11.80 -8.16 -7.41
CA ALA A 32 12.11 -8.13 -8.84
C ALA A 32 10.83 -8.43 -9.64
N VAL A 33 10.30 -7.43 -10.36
CA VAL A 33 9.17 -7.63 -11.27
C VAL A 33 9.72 -7.86 -12.68
N PRO A 34 9.54 -9.05 -13.27
CA PRO A 34 10.00 -9.33 -14.62
C PRO A 34 9.37 -8.34 -15.62
N GLY A 35 10.21 -7.72 -16.46
CA GLY A 35 9.75 -6.79 -17.50
C GLY A 35 9.58 -5.33 -17.05
N ILE A 36 9.84 -5.00 -15.78
CA ILE A 36 9.82 -3.61 -15.28
C ILE A 36 11.21 -3.21 -14.78
N PRO A 37 11.75 -2.05 -15.17
CA PRO A 37 13.02 -1.56 -14.64
C PRO A 37 12.96 -1.45 -13.11
N GLY A 38 14.00 -1.93 -12.42
CA GLY A 38 14.04 -1.95 -10.95
C GLY A 38 13.86 -0.58 -10.30
N ILE A 39 14.23 0.51 -10.99
CA ILE A 39 13.98 1.86 -10.48
C ILE A 39 12.48 2.19 -10.37
N VAL A 40 11.67 1.71 -11.31
CA VAL A 40 10.22 1.97 -11.34
C VAL A 40 9.54 1.18 -10.23
N THR A 41 9.97 -0.06 -9.99
CA THR A 41 9.43 -0.85 -8.89
C THR A 41 9.76 -0.18 -7.56
N VAL A 42 11.02 0.23 -7.33
CA VAL A 42 11.46 0.93 -6.10
C VAL A 42 10.64 2.19 -5.83
N VAL A 43 10.43 3.03 -6.85
CA VAL A 43 9.61 4.24 -6.73
C VAL A 43 8.16 3.89 -6.38
N ALA A 44 7.58 2.88 -7.03
CA ALA A 44 6.21 2.45 -6.77
C ALA A 44 6.01 1.98 -5.32
N GLY A 45 6.95 1.24 -4.75
CA GLY A 45 6.82 0.83 -3.35
C GLY A 45 6.98 1.95 -2.34
N TRP A 46 7.90 2.90 -2.58
CA TRP A 46 8.00 4.09 -1.72
C TRP A 46 6.74 4.96 -1.79
N ILE A 47 6.09 5.09 -2.95
CA ILE A 47 4.78 5.76 -3.07
C ILE A 47 3.75 5.09 -2.17
N VAL A 48 3.71 3.75 -2.15
CA VAL A 48 2.77 2.97 -1.32
C VAL A 48 3.07 3.14 0.17
N VAL A 49 4.34 3.09 0.58
CA VAL A 49 4.74 3.31 1.98
C VAL A 49 4.36 4.70 2.46
N VAL A 50 4.67 5.73 1.68
CA VAL A 50 4.34 7.12 2.01
C VAL A 50 2.82 7.31 2.05
N GLY A 51 2.10 6.76 1.08
CA GLY A 51 0.63 6.80 1.05
C GLY A 51 0.00 6.14 2.27
N ALA A 52 0.52 4.99 2.71
CA ALA A 52 0.05 4.31 3.91
C ALA A 52 0.31 5.13 5.18
N ILE A 53 1.50 5.71 5.33
CA ILE A 53 1.85 6.58 6.46
C ILE A 53 0.92 7.80 6.51
N ILE A 54 0.74 8.50 5.38
CA ILE A 54 -0.15 9.66 5.28
C ILE A 54 -1.59 9.26 5.62
N SER A 55 -2.07 8.12 5.11
CA SER A 55 -3.43 7.63 5.39
C SER A 55 -3.63 7.37 6.89
N ILE A 56 -2.64 6.81 7.58
CA ILE A 56 -2.70 6.58 9.03
C ILE A 56 -2.69 7.90 9.79
N ILE A 57 -1.79 8.82 9.43
CA ILE A 57 -1.72 10.15 10.04
C ILE A 57 -3.08 10.86 9.89
N LEU A 58 -3.63 10.90 8.68
CA LEU A 58 -4.93 11.50 8.43
C LEU A 58 -6.06 10.81 9.21
N ALA A 59 -6.05 9.49 9.34
CA ALA A 59 -7.03 8.75 10.13
C ALA A 59 -6.96 9.07 11.64
N ILE A 60 -5.77 9.38 12.16
CA ILE A 60 -5.58 9.78 13.55
C ILE A 60 -6.00 11.24 13.78
N PHE A 61 -5.64 12.15 12.86
CA PHE A 61 -5.91 13.59 13.01
C PHE A 61 -7.32 14.01 12.59
N SER A 62 -7.91 13.35 11.59
CA SER A 62 -9.29 13.61 11.12
C SER A 62 -10.33 12.75 11.85
N LYS A 63 -10.10 12.48 13.14
CA LYS A 63 -11.04 11.79 14.00
C LYS A 63 -12.34 12.58 14.17
#